data_AF-A0A9W7D9T6-F1
#
_entry.id   AF-A0A9W7D9T6-F1
#
_cell.length_a   1.000
_cell.length_b   1.000
_cell.length_c   1.000
_cell.angle_alpha   90.00
_cell.angle_beta   90.00
_cell.angle_gamma   90.00
#
_symmetry.space_group_name_H-M   'P 1'
#
loop_
_entity.id
_entity.type
_entity.pdbx_description
1 polymer ?
#
loop_
_entity_poly.entity_id
_entity_poly.type
_entity_poly.pdbx_seq_one_letter_code
_entity_poly.pdbx_strand_id
1 'polypeptide(L)'
;MSANRQTYYWNKPLKGRLRAQWIECLLSQLVEYRAGEILRKQQRVQLQHEIDRARKELVQKEADIKVERLRALLTEESFILTPPNPVDITEWISTSSGDLSIETIVSGFAIVGILTDTRVAEAMPTEDDPQIESCVDEELENCN
;
A
#
# COMPACT_ATOMS: atom_id res chain seq x y z
N MET A 1 -27.80 -8.41 19.16
CA MET A 1 -26.59 -8.28 19.99
C MET A 1 -25.47 -7.77 19.09
N SER A 2 -25.27 -6.45 19.05
CA SER A 2 -24.19 -5.85 18.25
C SER A 2 -22.89 -5.91 19.02
N ALA A 3 -21.93 -6.68 18.52
CA ALA A 3 -20.57 -6.71 19.03
C ALA A 3 -19.96 -5.31 18.89
N ASN A 4 -19.87 -4.59 20.01
CA ASN A 4 -19.17 -3.32 20.09
C ASN A 4 -17.67 -3.62 19.93
N ARG A 5 -17.12 -3.43 18.72
CA ARG A 5 -15.68 -3.59 18.49
C ARG A 5 -14.97 -2.43 19.17
N GLN A 6 -14.68 -2.57 20.45
CA GLN A 6 -13.82 -1.67 21.21
C GLN A 6 -12.48 -1.60 20.45
N THR A 7 -12.21 -0.49 19.77
CA THR A 7 -10.91 -0.28 19.13
C THR A 7 -9.92 0.05 20.23
N TYR A 8 -8.90 -0.80 20.37
CA TYR A 8 -7.81 -0.67 21.34
C TYR A 8 -7.12 0.70 21.17
N TYR A 9 -6.72 1.33 22.29
CA TYR A 9 -6.25 2.72 22.30
C TYR A 9 -5.03 2.97 21.41
N TRP A 10 -4.13 1.97 21.30
CA TRP A 10 -2.98 1.99 20.40
C TRP A 10 -3.33 1.66 18.93
N ASN A 11 -4.52 1.13 18.62
CA ASN A 11 -4.94 0.83 17.25
C ASN A 11 -5.03 2.07 16.39
N LYS A 12 -5.65 3.08 16.98
CA LYS A 12 -6.04 4.30 16.28
C LYS A 12 -4.79 5.08 15.85
N PRO A 13 -3.81 5.36 16.74
CA PRO A 13 -2.58 6.01 16.32
C PRO A 13 -1.78 5.16 15.33
N LEU A 14 -1.66 3.84 15.56
CA LEU A 14 -0.95 2.94 14.64
C LEU A 14 -1.57 2.92 13.24
N LYS A 15 -2.88 2.65 13.14
CA LYS A 15 -3.60 2.67 11.86
C LYS A 15 -3.60 4.05 11.20
N GLY A 16 -3.64 5.11 12.00
CA GLY A 16 -3.55 6.48 11.48
C GLY A 16 -2.26 6.70 10.72
N ARG A 17 -1.13 6.29 11.31
CA ARG A 17 0.21 6.41 10.72
C ARG A 17 0.39 5.52 9.49
N LEU A 18 0.04 4.25 9.58
CA LEU A 18 0.12 3.33 8.44
C LEU A 18 -0.71 3.81 7.24
N ARG A 19 -1.88 4.40 7.51
CA ARG A 19 -2.71 5.01 6.45
C ARG A 19 -2.05 6.24 5.83
N ALA A 20 -1.38 7.07 6.63
CA ALA A 20 -0.66 8.24 6.11
C ALA A 20 0.48 7.81 5.17
N GLN A 21 1.30 6.85 5.60
CA GLN A 21 2.38 6.28 4.77
C GLN A 21 1.84 5.64 3.49
N TRP A 22 0.74 4.91 3.59
CA TRP A 22 0.05 4.37 2.41
C TRP A 22 -0.40 5.47 1.44
N ILE A 23 -1.03 6.54 1.95
CA ILE A 23 -1.47 7.67 1.13
C ILE A 23 -0.28 8.34 0.45
N GLU A 24 0.83 8.54 1.14
CA GLU A 24 2.06 9.11 0.56
C GLU A 24 2.59 8.24 -0.59
N CYS A 25 2.62 6.91 -0.42
CA CYS A 25 3.00 5.99 -1.49
C CYS A 25 2.08 6.13 -2.72
N LEU A 26 0.76 6.20 -2.52
CA LEU A 26 -0.19 6.41 -3.61
C LEU A 26 -0.01 7.76 -4.32
N LEU A 27 0.27 8.81 -3.56
CA LEU A 27 0.52 10.14 -4.13
C LEU A 27 1.77 10.14 -4.98
N SER A 28 2.85 9.48 -4.55
CA SER A 28 4.07 9.33 -5.34
C SER A 28 3.81 8.63 -6.67
N GLN A 29 3.10 7.49 -6.66
CA GLN A 29 2.71 6.78 -7.88
C GLN A 29 1.87 7.64 -8.82
N LEU A 30 0.95 8.44 -8.27
CA LEU A 30 0.11 9.33 -9.06
C LEU A 30 0.93 10.46 -9.71
N VAL A 31 1.92 10.99 -9.00
CA VAL A 31 2.83 12.02 -9.52
C VAL A 31 3.65 11.46 -10.68
N GLU A 32 4.21 10.25 -10.52
CA GLU A 32 4.95 9.57 -11.58
C GLU A 32 4.07 9.31 -12.81
N TYR A 33 2.86 8.80 -12.62
CA TYR A 33 1.92 8.61 -13.72
C TYR A 33 1.62 9.93 -14.44
N ARG A 34 1.38 11.01 -13.68
CA ARG A 34 1.08 12.34 -14.23
C ARG A 34 2.27 12.99 -14.95
N ALA A 35 3.51 12.59 -14.68
CA ALA A 35 4.68 13.12 -15.38
C ALA A 35 4.57 12.95 -16.92
N GLY A 36 3.96 11.85 -17.37
CA GLY A 36 3.67 11.59 -18.78
C GLY A 36 2.37 12.19 -19.33
N GLU A 37 1.57 12.89 -18.51
CA GLU A 37 0.22 13.31 -18.91
C GLU A 37 0.22 14.32 -20.06
N ILE A 38 1.18 15.25 -20.07
CA ILE A 38 1.33 16.24 -21.14
C ILE A 38 1.62 15.53 -22.47
N LEU A 39 2.52 14.54 -22.47
CA LEU A 39 2.88 13.77 -23.65
C LEU A 39 1.69 12.94 -24.14
N ARG A 40 1.00 12.21 -23.25
CA ARG A 40 -0.21 11.44 -23.60
C ARG A 40 -1.29 12.36 -24.19
N LYS A 41 -1.48 13.54 -23.61
CA LYS A 41 -2.42 14.55 -24.13
C LYS A 41 -2.04 15.04 -25.52
N GLN A 42 -0.76 15.31 -25.78
CA GLN A 42 -0.29 15.69 -27.11
C GLN A 42 -0.53 14.58 -28.15
N GLN A 43 -0.22 13.33 -27.79
CA GLN A 43 -0.46 12.17 -28.64
C GLN A 43 -1.95 12.00 -28.97
N ARG A 44 -2.86 12.20 -28.00
CA ARG A 44 -4.31 12.21 -28.26
C ARG A 44 -4.72 13.25 -29.29
N VAL A 45 -4.21 14.46 -29.16
CA VAL A 45 -4.54 15.57 -30.09
C VAL A 45 -4.01 15.27 -31.48
N GLN A 46 -2.77 14.78 -31.59
CA GLN A 46 -2.18 14.37 -32.86
C GLN A 46 -2.98 13.24 -33.52
N LEU A 47 -3.34 12.21 -32.75
CA LEU A 47 -4.14 11.10 -33.24
C LEU A 47 -5.51 11.57 -33.74
N GLN A 48 -6.18 12.44 -32.99
CA GLN A 48 -7.47 12.98 -33.40
C GLN A 48 -7.35 13.75 -34.72
N HIS A 49 -6.27 14.53 -34.88
CA HIS A 49 -5.99 15.22 -36.14
C HIS A 49 -5.77 14.24 -37.31
N GLU A 50 -5.05 13.14 -37.09
CA GLU A 50 -4.85 12.10 -38.12
C GLU A 50 -6.16 11.36 -38.47
N ILE A 51 -7.01 11.09 -37.47
CA ILE A 51 -8.34 10.51 -37.67
C ILE A 51 -9.21 11.45 -38.52
N ASP A 52 -9.22 12.73 -38.21
CA ASP A 52 -10.00 13.73 -38.95
C ASP A 52 -9.49 13.89 -40.38
N ARG A 53 -8.17 13.80 -40.59
CA ARG A 53 -7.55 13.79 -41.91
C ARG A 53 -7.96 12.54 -42.71
N ALA A 54 -7.83 11.36 -42.13
CA ALA A 54 -8.19 10.10 -42.78
C ALA A 54 -9.66 10.09 -43.21
N ARG A 55 -10.56 10.64 -42.40
CA ARG A 55 -11.98 10.77 -42.71
C ARG A 55 -12.29 11.75 -43.85
N LYS A 56 -11.43 12.74 -44.08
CA LYS A 56 -11.61 13.74 -45.15
C LYS A 56 -11.03 13.28 -46.48
N GLU A 57 -9.92 12.56 -46.44
CA GLU A 57 -9.11 12.26 -47.64
C GLU A 57 -9.40 10.87 -48.22
N LEU A 58 -9.87 9.92 -47.42
CA LEU A 58 -10.07 8.53 -47.85
C LEU A 58 -11.54 8.21 -48.13
N VAL A 59 -11.77 7.21 -48.98
CA VAL A 59 -13.09 6.60 -49.16
C VAL A 59 -13.53 5.96 -47.84
N GLN A 60 -14.83 6.03 -47.51
CA GLN A 60 -15.39 5.64 -46.20
C GLN A 60 -14.81 4.31 -45.63
N LYS A 61 -14.76 3.24 -46.43
CA LYS A 61 -14.23 1.94 -45.98
C LYS A 61 -12.74 1.97 -45.64
N GLU A 62 -11.94 2.73 -46.39
CA GLU A 62 -10.50 2.88 -46.14
C GLU A 62 -10.24 3.80 -44.94
N ALA A 63 -11.04 4.85 -44.78
CA ALA A 63 -11.02 5.70 -43.60
C ALA A 63 -11.29 4.88 -42.34
N ASP A 64 -12.30 4.02 -42.34
CA ASP A 64 -12.67 3.20 -41.18
C ASP A 64 -11.54 2.23 -40.79
N ILE A 65 -10.92 1.54 -41.77
CA ILE A 65 -9.76 0.67 -41.53
C ILE A 65 -8.59 1.47 -40.94
N LYS A 66 -8.32 2.67 -41.46
CA LYS A 66 -7.21 3.51 -40.99
C LYS A 66 -7.47 4.02 -39.56
N VAL A 67 -8.68 4.45 -39.26
CA VAL A 67 -9.08 4.90 -37.91
C VAL A 67 -8.93 3.78 -36.89
N GLU A 68 -9.32 2.55 -37.24
CA GLU A 68 -9.17 1.41 -36.33
C GLU A 68 -7.70 1.11 -36.02
N ARG A 69 -6.83 1.13 -37.05
CA ARG A 69 -5.38 0.99 -36.86
C ARG A 69 -4.79 2.09 -35.97
N LEU A 70 -5.21 3.33 -36.19
CA LEU A 70 -4.75 4.48 -35.41
C LEU A 70 -5.15 4.34 -33.93
N ARG A 71 -6.38 3.89 -33.66
CA ARG A 71 -6.85 3.64 -32.29
C ARG A 71 -6.10 2.50 -31.60
N ALA A 72 -5.87 1.40 -32.32
CA ALA A 72 -5.12 0.25 -31.77
C ALA A 72 -3.67 0.63 -31.40
N LEU A 73 -3.05 1.52 -32.18
CA LEU A 73 -1.66 1.94 -31.98
C LEU A 73 -1.47 2.84 -30.75
N LEU A 74 -2.52 3.54 -30.31
CA LEU A 74 -2.52 4.41 -29.14
C LEU A 74 -3.33 3.82 -27.98
N THR A 75 -3.12 2.53 -27.68
CA THR A 75 -3.65 1.96 -26.45
C THR A 75 -2.93 2.64 -25.27
N GLU A 76 -3.56 3.67 -24.69
CA GLU A 76 -2.98 4.40 -23.57
C GLU A 76 -2.84 3.48 -22.37
N GLU A 77 -1.66 3.51 -21.75
CA GLU A 77 -1.43 2.76 -20.53
C GLU A 77 -2.29 3.35 -19.40
N SER A 78 -3.19 2.53 -18.87
CA SER A 78 -4.00 2.91 -17.71
C SER A 78 -3.11 3.06 -16.50
N PHE A 79 -3.51 3.90 -15.54
CA PHE A 79 -2.83 3.94 -14.25
C PHE A 79 -2.96 2.57 -13.56
N ILE A 80 -1.81 1.92 -13.32
CA ILE A 80 -1.74 0.68 -12.57
C ILE A 80 -1.15 1.01 -11.21
N LEU A 81 -1.91 0.72 -10.17
CA LEU A 81 -1.49 0.93 -8.79
C LEU A 81 -0.61 -0.24 -8.38
N THR A 82 0.61 0.06 -7.94
CA THR A 82 1.53 -0.94 -7.42
C THR A 82 1.39 -1.03 -5.91
N PRO A 83 1.32 -2.23 -5.32
CA PRO A 83 1.42 -2.36 -3.88
C PRO A 83 2.85 -1.96 -3.42
N PRO A 84 3.01 -1.41 -2.22
CA PRO A 84 4.28 -1.16 -1.58
C PRO A 84 5.07 -2.46 -1.41
N ASN A 85 6.38 -2.33 -1.38
CA ASN A 85 7.27 -3.45 -1.15
C ASN A 85 7.07 -3.99 0.28
N PRO A 86 7.09 -5.33 0.49
CA PRO A 86 7.14 -5.92 1.82
C PRO A 86 8.17 -5.31 2.78
N VAL A 87 9.34 -4.90 2.25
CA VAL A 87 10.38 -4.20 3.04
C VAL A 87 9.86 -2.86 3.57
N ASP A 88 9.23 -2.05 2.72
CA ASP A 88 8.64 -0.76 3.11
C ASP A 88 7.54 -0.96 4.15
N ILE A 89 6.67 -1.97 3.96
CA ILE A 89 5.60 -2.28 4.93
C ILE A 89 6.18 -2.64 6.30
N THR A 90 7.26 -3.43 6.32
CA THR A 90 7.91 -3.83 7.57
C THR A 90 8.56 -2.64 8.27
N GLU A 91 9.19 -1.75 7.51
CA GLU A 91 9.73 -0.49 8.02
C GLU A 91 8.61 0.41 8.58
N TRP A 92 7.50 0.54 7.87
CA TRP A 92 6.34 1.33 8.27
C TRP A 92 5.74 0.83 9.58
N ILE A 93 5.61 -0.49 9.74
CA ILE A 93 5.12 -1.10 10.98
C ILE A 93 6.10 -0.87 12.12
N SER A 94 7.40 -1.08 11.88
CA SER A 94 8.45 -0.94 12.90
C SER A 94 8.52 0.51 13.41
N THR A 95 8.59 1.47 12.50
CA THR A 95 8.62 2.90 12.81
C THR A 95 7.33 3.37 13.49
N SER A 96 6.16 2.96 12.97
CA SER A 96 4.88 3.35 13.56
C SER A 96 4.63 2.75 14.95
N SER A 97 5.20 1.58 15.24
CA SER A 97 5.10 0.91 16.53
C SER A 97 6.08 1.50 17.55
N GLY A 98 7.30 1.84 17.14
CA GLY A 98 8.30 2.50 17.98
C GLY A 98 7.87 3.89 18.47
N ASP A 99 7.03 4.57 17.69
CA ASP A 99 6.48 5.89 18.02
C ASP A 99 5.30 5.87 19.02
N LEU A 100 4.85 4.69 19.46
CA LEU A 100 3.79 4.58 20.46
C LEU A 100 4.36 4.87 21.86
N SER A 101 3.74 5.78 22.60
CA SER A 101 4.14 6.04 23.98
C SER A 101 3.83 4.85 24.89
N ILE A 102 4.67 4.63 25.90
CA ILE A 102 4.42 3.64 26.97
C ILE A 102 3.03 3.86 27.57
N GLU A 103 2.63 5.12 27.79
CA GLU A 103 1.29 5.46 28.29
C GLU A 103 0.17 4.97 27.36
N THR A 104 0.32 5.10 26.04
CA THR A 104 -0.66 4.61 25.05
C THR A 104 -0.76 3.08 25.06
N ILE A 105 0.38 2.40 25.25
CA ILE A 105 0.45 0.94 25.36
C ILE A 105 -0.22 0.47 26.67
N VAL A 106 0.21 1.03 27.80
CA VAL A 106 -0.29 0.71 29.15
C VAL A 106 -1.79 1.01 29.26
N SER A 107 -2.25 2.19 28.83
CA SER A 107 -3.68 2.51 28.81
C SER A 107 -4.48 1.53 27.94
N GLY A 108 -3.92 1.12 26.80
CA GLY A 108 -4.50 0.09 25.95
C GLY A 108 -4.70 -1.23 26.68
N PHE A 109 -3.66 -1.75 27.35
CA PHE A 109 -3.71 -2.97 28.16
C PHE A 109 -4.66 -2.86 29.37
N ALA A 110 -4.78 -1.67 29.96
CA ALA A 110 -5.67 -1.40 31.10
C ALA A 110 -7.14 -1.46 30.66
N ILE A 111 -7.45 -0.86 29.52
CA ILE A 111 -8.81 -0.83 28.97
C ILE A 111 -9.31 -2.23 28.61
N VAL A 112 -8.44 -3.11 28.15
CA VAL A 112 -8.80 -4.50 27.83
C VAL A 112 -8.78 -5.43 29.06
N GLY A 113 -8.52 -4.90 30.26
CA GLY A 113 -8.51 -5.66 31.51
C GLY A 113 -7.35 -6.65 31.63
N ILE A 114 -6.32 -6.55 30.77
CA ILE A 114 -5.14 -7.41 30.83
C ILE A 114 -4.23 -6.98 31.99
N LEU A 115 -4.11 -5.67 32.23
CA LEU A 115 -3.30 -5.13 33.33
C LEU A 115 -3.83 -5.47 34.73
N THR A 116 -5.07 -5.94 34.84
CA THR A 116 -5.67 -6.43 36.09
C THR A 116 -5.48 -7.92 36.33
N ASP A 117 -4.83 -8.64 35.40
CA ASP A 117 -4.48 -10.05 35.59
C ASP A 117 -3.31 -10.17 36.59
N THR A 118 -3.66 -10.31 37.87
CA THR A 118 -2.73 -10.51 38.99
C THR A 118 -2.45 -11.99 39.25
N ARG A 119 -2.63 -12.89 38.27
CA ARG A 119 -2.07 -14.23 38.40
C ARG A 119 -0.58 -14.04 38.58
N VAL A 120 -0.10 -14.33 39.80
CA VAL A 120 1.31 -14.23 40.17
C VAL A 120 2.06 -15.00 39.10
N ALA A 121 2.84 -14.29 38.29
CA ALA A 121 3.91 -14.94 37.57
C ALA A 121 4.77 -15.52 38.69
N GLU A 122 4.63 -16.83 38.95
CA GLU A 122 5.67 -17.55 39.65
C GLU A 122 6.94 -17.13 38.94
N ALA A 123 7.88 -16.53 39.70
CA ALA A 123 9.16 -16.15 39.17
C ALA A 123 9.79 -17.46 38.69
N MET A 124 9.58 -17.76 37.41
CA MET A 124 10.37 -18.75 36.71
C MET A 124 11.80 -18.27 36.93
N PRO A 125 12.68 -19.11 37.48
CA PRO A 125 14.07 -18.76 37.56
C PRO A 125 14.48 -18.32 36.16
N THR A 126 15.11 -17.15 36.07
CA THR A 126 15.85 -16.73 34.87
C THR A 126 16.96 -17.76 34.69
N GLU A 127 16.61 -18.89 34.10
CA GLU A 127 17.56 -19.62 33.29
C GLU A 127 17.63 -18.82 32.00
N ASP A 128 18.80 -18.22 31.77
CA ASP A 128 19.19 -17.76 30.44
C ASP A 128 19.11 -19.01 29.54
N ASP A 129 17.95 -19.24 28.93
CA ASP A 129 17.72 -20.37 28.04
C ASP A 129 18.13 -19.94 26.63
N PRO A 130 19.31 -20.37 26.12
CA PRO A 130 19.82 -19.97 24.82
C PRO A 130 18.97 -20.50 23.64
N GLN A 131 17.89 -21.24 23.90
CA GLN A 131 17.01 -21.81 22.88
C GLN A 131 16.02 -20.81 22.27
N ILE A 132 15.74 -19.67 22.93
CA ILE A 132 14.80 -18.68 22.38
C ILE A 132 15.43 -17.95 21.18
N GLU A 133 16.74 -17.67 21.21
CA GLU A 133 17.45 -17.06 20.07
C GLU A 133 17.54 -18.02 18.88
N SER A 134 17.72 -19.33 19.09
CA SER A 134 17.83 -20.29 17.98
C SER A 134 16.53 -20.51 17.22
N CYS A 135 15.38 -20.25 17.84
CA CYS A 135 14.07 -20.50 17.23
C CYS A 135 13.70 -19.42 16.20
N VAL A 136 14.30 -18.22 16.29
CA VAL A 136 14.06 -17.13 15.33
C VAL A 136 14.88 -17.34 14.05
N ASP A 137 16.08 -17.90 14.18
CA ASP A 137 16.98 -18.14 13.05
C ASP A 137 16.50 -19.29 12.15
N GLU A 138 15.92 -20.37 12.72
CA GLU A 138 15.38 -21.50 11.94
C GLU A 138 14.15 -21.15 11.10
N GLU A 139 13.29 -20.22 11.54
CA GLU A 139 12.14 -19.79 10.74
C GLU A 139 12.52 -18.84 9.58
N LEU A 140 13.63 -18.11 9.72
CA LEU A 140 14.15 -17.24 8.67
C LEU A 140 14.84 -18.03 7.53
N GLU A 141 15.48 -19.16 7.84
CA GLU A 141 16.09 -20.03 6.80
C GLU A 141 15.05 -20.82 5.98
N ASN A 142 13.85 -21.06 6.52
CA ASN A 142 12.76 -21.75 5.81
C ASN A 142 11.91 -20.83 4.90
N CYS A 143 12.25 -19.54 4.80
CA CYS A 143 11.54 -18.56 3.97
C CYS A 143 12.31 -18.11 2.71
N ASN A 144 13.30 -18.87 2.25
CA ASN A 144 13.95 -18.70 0.93
C ASN A 144 13.39 -19.65 -0.14
#